data_AF-I2HAK3-F1
#
_entry.id   AF-I2HAK3-F1
#
_cell.length_a   1.000
_cell.length_b   1.000
_cell.length_c   1.000
_cell.angle_alpha   90.00
_cell.angle_beta   90.00
_cell.angle_gamma   90.00
#
_symmetry.space_group_name_H-M   'P 1'
#
loop_
_entity.id
_entity.type
_entity.pdbx_description
1 polymer ?
#
loop_
_entity_poly.entity_id
_entity_poly.type
_entity_poly.pdbx_seq_one_letter_code
_entity_poly.pdbx_strand_id
1 'polypeptide(L)'
;MAIIYGIPADTFHMNATRWYSFNFTECVVACQENPECVVAYSGNQNYFNYPYYIQPDVFRYDGPSDVSIVALKVALSGAQCPRGKNAPTFNNVPAKGYLVLSDTAQVYTYCKYNFTLVGTKLTFAHETGSYDWDFINKYGQG
;
A
#
# COMPACT_ATOMS: atom_id res chain seq x y z
N MET A 1 -5.15 3.33 6.06
CA MET A 1 -3.72 3.02 5.84
C MET A 1 -3.04 2.85 7.19
N ALA A 2 -1.96 2.07 7.28
CA ALA A 2 -1.16 1.89 8.49
C ALA A 2 0.13 2.72 8.38
N ILE A 3 0.38 3.61 9.35
CA ILE A 3 1.54 4.49 9.39
C ILE A 3 2.69 3.80 10.14
N ILE A 4 3.88 3.86 9.58
CA ILE A 4 5.11 3.28 10.11
C ILE A 4 6.29 4.23 9.89
N TYR A 5 7.36 4.05 10.64
CA TYR A 5 8.66 4.65 10.32
C TYR A 5 9.43 3.74 9.37
N GLY A 6 9.87 4.30 8.24
CA GLY A 6 10.58 3.54 7.24
C GLY A 6 10.95 4.37 6.01
N ILE A 7 11.81 3.79 5.19
CA ILE A 7 12.38 4.41 3.99
C ILE A 7 12.24 3.43 2.82
N PRO A 8 11.63 3.83 1.71
CA PRO A 8 11.67 3.08 0.45
C PRO A 8 13.10 2.76 0.01
N ALA A 9 13.35 1.53 -0.43
CA ALA A 9 14.64 1.07 -0.95
C ALA A 9 15.12 1.87 -2.17
N ASP A 10 14.16 2.29 -3.01
CA ASP A 10 14.45 3.10 -4.18
C ASP A 10 14.71 4.56 -3.78
N THR A 11 15.95 4.98 -3.94
CA THR A 11 16.41 6.35 -3.68
C THR A 11 15.99 7.34 -4.76
N PHE A 12 15.65 6.87 -5.97
CA PHE A 12 15.28 7.73 -7.09
C PHE A 12 13.78 8.00 -7.18
N HIS A 13 12.98 7.22 -6.44
CA HIS A 13 11.51 7.33 -6.42
C HIS A 13 10.93 7.27 -7.84
N MET A 14 11.53 6.44 -8.72
CA MET A 14 11.17 6.43 -10.14
C MET A 14 9.72 6.01 -10.29
N ASN A 15 8.98 6.76 -11.11
CA ASN A 15 7.56 6.54 -11.40
C ASN A 15 6.60 6.70 -10.20
N ALA A 16 7.10 7.04 -9.00
CA ALA A 16 6.25 7.51 -7.93
C ALA A 16 5.64 8.86 -8.30
N THR A 17 4.37 9.08 -7.97
CA THR A 17 3.78 10.42 -8.09
C THR A 17 4.33 11.29 -6.97
N ARG A 18 5.01 12.37 -7.32
CA ARG A 18 5.58 13.34 -6.37
C ARG A 18 4.66 14.54 -6.19
N TRP A 19 4.41 14.88 -4.94
CA TRP A 19 3.65 16.04 -4.51
C TRP A 19 4.56 17.04 -3.79
N TYR A 20 4.66 18.26 -4.34
CA TYR A 20 5.57 19.30 -3.84
C TYR A 20 4.96 20.21 -2.79
N SER A 21 3.65 20.44 -2.85
CA SER A 21 2.92 21.37 -1.97
C SER A 21 2.14 20.65 -0.87
N PHE A 22 2.16 19.32 -0.87
CA PHE A 22 1.38 18.54 0.07
C PHE A 22 2.09 18.51 1.42
N ASN A 23 1.36 18.30 2.50
CA ASN A 23 1.90 17.75 3.73
C ASN A 23 1.69 16.23 3.76
N PHE A 24 2.21 15.56 4.79
CA PHE A 24 2.10 14.10 4.86
C PHE A 24 0.64 13.61 4.89
N THR A 25 -0.23 14.29 5.64
CA THR A 25 -1.65 13.94 5.72
C THR A 25 -2.31 14.01 4.34
N GLU A 26 -2.07 15.07 3.57
CA GLU A 26 -2.60 15.21 2.20
C GLU A 26 -2.06 14.12 1.27
N CYS A 27 -0.79 13.73 1.43
CA CYS A 27 -0.20 12.63 0.67
C CYS A 27 -0.83 11.27 0.99
N VAL A 28 -1.16 11.02 2.26
CA VAL A 28 -1.90 9.82 2.68
C VAL A 28 -3.30 9.84 2.07
N VAL A 29 -4.02 10.95 2.16
CA VAL A 29 -5.37 11.08 1.57
C VAL A 29 -5.34 10.83 0.06
N ALA A 30 -4.40 11.45 -0.68
CA ALA A 30 -4.26 11.22 -2.12
C ALA A 30 -3.99 9.74 -2.46
N CYS A 31 -3.21 9.02 -1.64
CA CYS A 31 -3.01 7.58 -1.83
C CYS A 31 -4.25 6.74 -1.49
N GLN A 32 -5.08 7.19 -0.54
CA GLN A 32 -6.33 6.51 -0.22
C GLN A 32 -7.30 6.61 -1.41
N GLU A 33 -7.44 7.80 -1.98
CA GLU A 33 -8.33 8.09 -3.11
C GLU A 33 -7.84 7.49 -4.43
N ASN A 34 -6.52 7.35 -4.63
CA ASN A 34 -5.98 6.70 -5.81
C ASN A 34 -6.14 5.16 -5.70
N PRO A 35 -6.88 4.49 -6.61
CA PRO A 35 -7.10 3.05 -6.55
C PRO A 35 -5.82 2.23 -6.73
N GLU A 36 -4.82 2.74 -7.43
CA GLU A 36 -3.57 2.01 -7.67
C GLU A 36 -2.55 2.20 -6.54
N CYS A 37 -2.66 3.29 -5.77
CA CYS A 37 -1.68 3.62 -4.74
C CYS A 37 -1.73 2.64 -3.56
N VAL A 38 -0.57 2.13 -3.18
CA VAL A 38 -0.40 1.25 -2.02
C VAL A 38 0.47 1.88 -0.94
N VAL A 39 1.32 2.85 -1.26
CA VAL A 39 2.21 3.48 -0.30
C VAL A 39 2.28 4.99 -0.48
N ALA A 40 2.14 5.71 0.62
CA ALA A 40 2.47 7.12 0.75
C ALA A 40 3.74 7.29 1.57
N TYR A 41 4.67 8.14 1.16
CA TYR A 41 5.96 8.33 1.82
C TYR A 41 6.30 9.81 1.94
N SER A 42 6.82 10.22 3.10
CA SER A 42 7.43 11.54 3.31
C SER A 42 8.94 11.41 3.37
N GLY A 43 9.64 12.01 2.39
CA GLY A 43 11.11 12.05 2.34
C GLY A 43 11.62 13.44 2.03
N ASN A 44 12.40 14.03 2.95
CA ASN A 44 13.12 15.30 2.77
C ASN A 44 12.28 16.40 2.09
N GLN A 45 11.15 16.77 2.71
CA GLN A 45 10.17 17.78 2.22
C GLN A 45 9.39 17.38 0.95
N ASN A 46 9.53 16.15 0.48
CA ASN A 46 8.79 15.63 -0.66
C ASN A 46 7.88 14.51 -0.23
N TYR A 47 6.75 14.41 -0.92
CA TYR A 47 5.73 13.44 -0.62
C TYR A 47 5.45 12.60 -1.85
N PHE A 48 5.48 11.28 -1.68
CA PHE A 48 5.44 10.34 -2.79
C PHE A 48 4.29 9.37 -2.63
N ASN A 49 3.59 9.09 -3.71
CA ASN A 49 2.64 7.99 -3.81
C ASN A 49 3.17 6.94 -4.77
N TYR A 50 3.23 5.70 -4.32
CA TYR A 50 3.67 4.55 -5.10
C TYR A 50 2.47 3.66 -5.43
N PRO A 51 2.21 3.42 -6.72
CA PRO A 51 1.26 2.42 -7.14
C PRO A 51 1.81 1.00 -6.98
N TYR A 52 0.91 0.02 -6.93
CA TYR A 52 1.24 -1.37 -6.59
C TYR A 52 2.30 -2.00 -7.50
N TYR A 53 2.32 -1.66 -8.79
CA TYR A 53 3.19 -2.30 -9.79
C TYR A 53 4.65 -1.81 -9.79
N ILE A 54 4.98 -0.77 -9.02
CA ILE A 54 6.35 -0.24 -8.89
C ILE A 54 6.77 0.00 -7.43
N GLN A 55 5.97 -0.45 -6.47
CA GLN A 55 6.25 -0.24 -5.06
C GLN A 55 7.60 -0.85 -4.66
N PRO A 56 8.57 -0.08 -4.13
CA PRO A 56 9.82 -0.64 -3.63
C PRO A 56 9.63 -1.37 -2.30
N ASP A 57 10.61 -2.23 -1.96
CA ASP A 57 10.77 -2.69 -0.58
C ASP A 57 10.85 -1.47 0.36
N VAL A 58 10.27 -1.57 1.56
CA VAL A 58 10.37 -0.53 2.59
C VAL A 58 11.23 -1.03 3.73
N PHE A 59 12.30 -0.32 4.06
CA PHE A 59 13.10 -0.64 5.23
C PHE A 59 12.55 0.09 6.44
N ARG A 60 12.19 -0.64 7.49
CA ARG A 60 11.82 -0.04 8.76
C ARG A 60 13.00 0.71 9.35
N TYR A 61 12.71 1.89 9.86
CA TYR A 61 13.70 2.75 10.47
C TYR A 61 13.29 3.03 11.91
N ASP A 62 14.11 2.59 12.87
CA ASP A 62 13.90 2.83 14.31
C ASP A 62 14.69 4.05 14.82
N GLY A 63 15.29 4.84 13.90
CA GLY A 63 15.95 6.10 14.25
C GLY A 63 14.96 7.21 14.59
N PRO A 64 15.42 8.47 14.72
CA PRO A 64 14.55 9.60 15.08
C PRO A 64 13.31 9.64 14.20
N SER A 65 12.14 9.79 14.81
CA SER A 65 10.81 9.73 14.17
C SER A 65 10.60 10.73 13.02
N ASP A 66 11.48 11.72 12.89
CA ASP A 66 11.11 12.99 12.28
C ASP A 66 11.46 13.09 10.80
N VAL A 67 12.06 12.06 10.20
CA VAL A 67 12.62 12.17 8.84
C VAL A 67 12.01 11.23 7.80
N SER A 68 11.37 10.13 8.20
CA SER A 68 10.91 9.15 7.20
C SER A 68 9.72 8.35 7.69
N ILE A 69 8.54 8.79 7.25
CA ILE A 69 7.26 8.18 7.59
C ILE A 69 6.66 7.59 6.32
N VAL A 70 6.17 6.36 6.43
CA VAL A 70 5.50 5.63 5.37
C VAL A 70 4.09 5.28 5.84
N ALA A 71 3.09 5.48 5.00
CA ALA A 71 1.76 4.93 5.18
C ALA A 71 1.52 3.84 4.14
N LEU A 72 1.14 2.65 4.59
CA LEU A 72 0.86 1.49 3.74
C LEU A 72 -0.66 1.28 3.68
N LYS A 73 -1.22 1.15 2.48
CA LYS A 73 -2.62 0.78 2.28
C LYS A 73 -2.76 -0.69 2.68
N VAL A 74 -3.63 -0.96 3.65
CA VAL A 74 -3.85 -2.30 4.19
C VAL A 74 -5.35 -2.47 4.37
N ALA A 75 -5.86 -3.67 4.13
CA ALA A 75 -7.23 -4.02 4.46
C ALA A 75 -7.36 -4.11 5.98
N LEU A 76 -8.37 -3.45 6.54
CA LEU A 76 -8.76 -3.63 7.92
C LEU A 76 -9.73 -4.82 7.99
N SER A 77 -9.44 -5.80 8.86
CA SER A 77 -10.45 -6.78 9.26
C SER A 77 -11.36 -6.13 10.31
N GLY A 78 -12.48 -5.56 9.87
CA GLY A 78 -13.45 -4.89 10.75
C GLY A 78 -13.12 -3.42 11.06
N ALA A 79 -13.81 -2.86 12.05
CA ALA A 79 -13.78 -1.41 12.35
C ALA A 79 -12.59 -0.96 13.22
N GLN A 80 -11.72 -1.88 13.67
CA GLN A 80 -10.60 -1.56 14.54
C GLN A 80 -9.28 -1.57 13.78
N CYS A 81 -8.46 -0.54 14.00
CA CYS A 81 -7.07 -0.56 13.55
C CYS A 81 -6.34 -1.71 14.26
N PRO A 82 -5.66 -2.62 13.53
CA PRO A 82 -4.88 -3.68 14.15
C PRO A 82 -3.80 -3.07 15.07
N ARG A 83 -3.50 -3.80 16.15
CA ARG A 83 -2.58 -3.37 17.23
C ARG A 83 -1.53 -4.45 17.47
N GLY A 84 -0.33 -4.03 17.87
CA GLY A 84 0.81 -4.93 18.11
C GLY A 84 2.14 -4.27 17.75
N LYS A 85 3.25 -5.00 17.93
CA LYS A 85 4.57 -4.56 17.45
C LYS A 85 4.66 -4.78 15.94
N ASN A 86 5.57 -4.07 15.28
CA ASN A 86 5.93 -4.28 13.88
C ASN A 86 4.82 -3.96 12.86
N ALA A 87 4.10 -2.85 13.03
CA ALA A 87 3.21 -2.35 11.99
C ALA A 87 3.93 -2.31 10.60
N PRO A 88 3.21 -2.57 9.50
CA PRO A 88 1.80 -2.99 9.44
C PRO A 88 1.62 -4.48 9.74
N THR A 89 2.72 -5.24 9.82
CA THR A 89 2.74 -6.68 10.10
C THR A 89 2.69 -6.93 11.60
N PHE A 90 1.56 -6.63 12.23
CA PHE A 90 1.39 -6.72 13.67
C PHE A 90 1.73 -8.13 14.16
N ASN A 91 2.83 -8.25 14.92
CA ASN A 91 3.42 -9.52 15.34
C ASN A 91 3.86 -10.43 14.17
N ASN A 92 4.40 -9.84 13.11
CA ASN A 92 4.89 -10.49 11.89
C ASN A 92 3.82 -11.26 11.08
N VAL A 93 2.54 -11.02 11.36
CA VAL A 93 1.46 -11.51 10.49
C VAL A 93 1.45 -10.66 9.21
N PRO A 94 1.40 -11.27 8.01
CA PRO A 94 1.36 -10.51 6.77
C PRO A 94 0.17 -9.55 6.72
N ALA A 95 0.44 -8.28 6.41
CA ALA A 95 -0.60 -7.27 6.27
C ALA A 95 -1.14 -7.31 4.84
N LYS A 96 -2.38 -7.77 4.68
CA LYS A 96 -3.00 -7.95 3.37
C LYS A 96 -3.71 -6.68 2.91
N GLY A 97 -3.90 -6.54 1.62
CA GLY A 97 -4.76 -5.53 1.04
C GLY A 97 -5.30 -5.93 -0.33
N TYR A 98 -6.22 -5.11 -0.81
CA TYR A 98 -6.96 -5.37 -2.04
C TYR A 98 -7.27 -4.06 -2.75
N LEU A 99 -7.02 -4.00 -4.06
CA LEU A 99 -7.35 -2.87 -4.93
C LEU A 99 -8.36 -3.31 -5.98
N VAL A 100 -9.28 -2.40 -6.30
CA VAL A 100 -10.11 -2.47 -7.50
C VAL A 100 -9.50 -1.52 -8.51
N LEU A 101 -8.94 -2.05 -9.59
CA LEU A 101 -8.19 -1.28 -10.59
C LEU A 101 -9.11 -0.79 -11.72
N SER A 102 -10.05 -1.63 -12.13
CA SER A 102 -11.11 -1.25 -13.06
C SER A 102 -12.37 -2.00 -12.70
N ASP A 103 -13.48 -1.28 -12.60
CA ASP A 103 -14.82 -1.86 -12.48
C ASP A 103 -15.64 -1.36 -13.67
N THR A 104 -15.56 -2.10 -14.78
CA THR A 104 -16.38 -1.84 -15.95
C THR A 104 -17.54 -2.83 -15.98
N ALA A 105 -18.60 -2.52 -16.74
CA ALA A 105 -19.77 -3.40 -16.87
C ALA A 105 -19.43 -4.82 -17.35
N GLN A 106 -18.24 -5.06 -17.91
CA GLN A 106 -17.84 -6.35 -18.48
C GLN A 106 -16.61 -6.96 -17.79
N VAL A 107 -15.67 -6.14 -17.31
CA VAL A 107 -14.44 -6.64 -16.71
C VAL A 107 -14.20 -5.96 -15.37
N TYR A 108 -14.00 -6.81 -14.36
CA TYR A 108 -13.57 -6.42 -13.03
C TYR A 108 -12.11 -6.82 -12.85
N THR A 109 -11.21 -5.84 -12.74
CA THR A 109 -9.77 -6.07 -12.53
C THR A 109 -9.39 -5.70 -11.12
N TYR A 110 -8.65 -6.57 -10.46
CA TYR A 110 -8.23 -6.40 -9.07
C TYR A 110 -6.75 -6.69 -8.87
N CYS A 111 -6.25 -6.22 -7.73
CA CYS A 111 -4.93 -6.56 -7.22
C CYS A 111 -5.06 -7.00 -5.76
N LYS A 112 -4.65 -8.24 -5.46
CA LYS A 112 -4.45 -8.73 -4.09
C LYS A 112 -2.99 -8.54 -3.75
N TYR A 113 -2.69 -8.01 -2.57
CA TYR A 113 -1.31 -7.83 -2.15
C TYR A 113 -1.12 -8.10 -0.67
N ASN A 114 0.14 -8.31 -0.27
CA ASN A 114 0.54 -8.39 1.12
C ASN A 114 1.88 -7.71 1.37
N PHE A 115 2.03 -7.18 2.58
CA PHE A 115 3.30 -6.77 3.14
C PHE A 115 3.76 -7.84 4.14
N THR A 116 5.00 -8.29 4.00
CA THR A 116 5.64 -9.26 4.91
C THR A 116 6.93 -8.67 5.45
N LEU A 117 7.15 -8.78 6.76
CA LEU A 117 8.39 -8.30 7.39
C LEU A 117 9.42 -9.42 7.48
N VAL A 118 10.56 -9.23 6.82
CA VAL A 118 11.73 -10.11 6.88
C VAL A 118 12.91 -9.30 7.42
N GLY A 119 13.27 -9.53 8.68
CA GLY A 119 14.23 -8.66 9.38
C GLY A 119 13.67 -7.25 9.53
N THR A 120 14.35 -6.26 8.95
CA THR A 120 13.88 -4.86 8.88
C THR A 120 13.18 -4.52 7.56
N LYS A 121 13.11 -5.47 6.61
CA LYS A 121 12.59 -5.23 5.27
C LYS A 121 11.12 -5.63 5.17
N LEU A 122 10.25 -4.67 4.86
CA LEU A 122 8.87 -4.93 4.47
C LEU A 122 8.84 -5.17 2.95
N THR A 123 8.61 -6.42 2.60
CA THR A 123 8.46 -6.86 1.21
C THR A 123 7.01 -6.83 0.79
N PHE A 124 6.79 -6.33 -0.42
CA PHE A 124 5.49 -6.28 -1.08
C PHE A 124 5.40 -7.41 -2.10
N ALA A 125 4.34 -8.22 -2.01
CA ALA A 125 3.99 -9.20 -3.04
C ALA A 125 2.56 -8.95 -3.49
N HIS A 126 2.31 -9.06 -4.79
CA HIS A 126 0.99 -8.84 -5.34
C HIS A 126 0.67 -9.82 -6.48
N GLU A 127 -0.62 -10.00 -6.69
CA GLU A 127 -1.21 -10.78 -7.78
C GLU A 127 -2.35 -9.97 -8.37
N THR A 128 -2.34 -9.81 -9.69
CA THR A 128 -3.45 -9.18 -10.42
C THR A 128 -4.32 -10.25 -11.05
N GLY A 129 -5.61 -9.96 -11.18
CA GLY A 129 -6.56 -10.82 -11.86
C GLY A 129 -7.70 -10.02 -12.45
N SER A 130 -8.39 -10.63 -13.40
CA SER A 130 -9.60 -10.07 -13.99
C SER A 130 -10.70 -11.13 -13.98
N TYR A 131 -11.92 -10.72 -13.62
CA TYR A 131 -13.11 -11.51 -13.85
C TYR A 131 -13.90 -10.88 -15.00
N ASP A 132 -14.26 -11.70 -15.97
CA ASP A 132 -15.33 -11.37 -16.91
C ASP A 132 -16.67 -11.48 -16.13
N TRP A 133 -17.52 -10.46 -16.21
CA TRP A 133 -18.84 -10.51 -15.58
C TRP A 133 -19.66 -11.71 -16.07
N ASP A 134 -19.45 -12.19 -17.30
CA ASP A 134 -20.07 -13.44 -17.78
C ASP A 134 -19.57 -14.65 -16.97
N PHE A 135 -18.32 -14.66 -16.51
CA PHE A 135 -17.80 -15.70 -15.62
C PHE A 135 -18.41 -15.60 -14.22
N ILE A 136 -18.57 -14.39 -13.66
CA ILE A 136 -19.23 -14.19 -12.36
C ILE A 136 -20.70 -14.60 -12.44
N ASN A 137 -21.42 -14.21 -13.49
CA ASN A 137 -22.82 -14.59 -13.69
C ASN A 137 -22.99 -16.11 -13.90
N LYS A 138 -22.01 -16.77 -14.55
CA LYS A 138 -22.06 -18.20 -14.84
C LYS A 138 -21.59 -19.09 -13.68
N TYR A 139 -20.67 -18.62 -12.84
CA TYR A 139 -20.02 -19.45 -11.80
C TYR A 139 -20.01 -18.86 -10.39
N GLY A 140 -20.42 -17.60 -10.20
CA GLY A 140 -20.38 -16.88 -8.92
C GLY A 140 -21.56 -17.13 -7.97
N GLN A 141 -22.41 -18.13 -8.27
CA GLN A 141 -23.46 -18.59 -7.35
C GLN A 141 -22.83 -19.58 -6.35
N GLY A 142 -22.14 -19.05 -5.34
CA GLY A 142 -21.57 -19.81 -4.22
C GLY A 142 -21.76 -19.07 -2.90
#